data_AF-A0AAE0QQ14-F1
#
_entry.id   AF-A0AAE0QQ14-F1
#
_cell.length_a   1.000
_cell.length_b   1.000
_cell.length_c   1.000
_cell.angle_alpha   90.00
_cell.angle_beta   90.00
_cell.angle_gamma   90.00
#
_symmetry.space_group_name_H-M   'P 1'
#
loop_
_entity.id
_entity.type
_entity.pdbx_description
1 polymer ?
#
loop_
_entity_poly.entity_id
_entity_poly.type
_entity_poly.pdbx_seq_one_letter_code
_entity_poly.pdbx_strand_id
1 'polypeptide(L)'
;EYIIKQLGGKNAWIGLNYNVSEDAWKWVDGSALTTGYWAEGEPNNVSGKEYCIEIWTYIGLMGWNDLECNKKKKWICEKPFVQCALLTCPQQEAACSGVHPSASVSSTHALRSSSTSPTDK
;
A
#
# COMPACT_ATOMS: atom_id res chain seq x y z
N GLU A 1 -3.12 -12.91 -15.21
CA GLU A 1 -1.70 -13.33 -15.39
C GLU A 1 -0.68 -12.27 -14.97
N TYR A 2 -0.96 -10.98 -15.19
CA TYR A 2 -0.03 -9.88 -14.93
C TYR A 2 0.62 -9.93 -13.54
N ILE A 3 -0.18 -10.04 -12.48
CA ILE A 3 0.30 -10.05 -11.09
C ILE A 3 1.28 -11.21 -10.86
N ILE A 4 0.95 -12.42 -11.29
CA ILE A 4 1.78 -13.63 -11.07
C ILE A 4 3.14 -13.51 -11.78
N LYS A 5 3.16 -12.92 -12.99
CA LYS A 5 4.41 -12.67 -13.73
C LYS A 5 5.35 -11.72 -12.98
N GLN A 6 4.82 -10.69 -12.31
CA GLN A 6 5.62 -9.73 -11.54
C GLN A 6 6.22 -10.32 -10.25
N LEU A 7 5.63 -11.40 -9.73
CA LEU A 7 6.08 -12.00 -8.48
C LEU A 7 7.32 -12.89 -8.62
N GLY A 8 7.74 -13.25 -9.84
CA GLY A 8 8.95 -14.02 -10.09
C GLY A 8 8.98 -15.38 -9.36
N GLY A 9 7.83 -16.07 -9.31
CA GLY A 9 7.69 -17.36 -8.63
C GLY A 9 7.62 -17.29 -7.10
N LYS A 10 7.44 -16.09 -6.51
CA LYS A 10 7.24 -15.93 -5.07
C LYS A 10 5.76 -15.79 -4.74
N ASN A 11 5.29 -16.54 -3.75
CA ASN A 11 3.94 -16.35 -3.24
C ASN A 11 3.81 -15.00 -2.52
N ALA A 12 2.61 -14.44 -2.57
CA ALA A 12 2.31 -13.15 -1.97
C ALA A 12 0.91 -13.12 -1.38
N TRP A 13 0.75 -12.34 -0.33
CA TRP A 13 -0.55 -11.98 0.22
C TRP A 13 -1.33 -11.09 -0.74
N ILE A 14 -2.65 -11.31 -0.78
CA ILE A 14 -3.63 -10.38 -1.33
C ILE A 14 -4.52 -9.84 -0.21
N GLY A 15 -5.28 -8.79 -0.52
CA GLY A 15 -6.12 -8.09 0.45
C GLY A 15 -7.42 -8.84 0.84
N LEU A 16 -7.57 -10.13 0.53
CA LEU A 16 -8.76 -10.90 0.91
C LEU A 16 -8.52 -11.56 2.28
N ASN A 17 -9.50 -11.47 3.18
CA ASN A 17 -9.47 -12.10 4.49
C ASN A 17 -10.86 -12.61 4.91
N TYR A 18 -10.89 -13.58 5.81
CA TYR A 18 -12.13 -14.08 6.40
C TYR A 18 -12.55 -13.21 7.59
N ASN A 19 -13.73 -12.62 7.52
CA ASN A 19 -14.32 -11.90 8.63
C ASN A 19 -15.21 -12.84 9.44
N VAL A 20 -14.73 -13.24 10.63
CA VAL A 20 -15.42 -14.16 11.54
C VAL A 20 -16.76 -13.61 12.04
N SER A 21 -16.88 -12.28 12.21
CA SER A 21 -18.11 -11.67 12.74
C SER A 21 -19.25 -11.60 11.72
N GLU A 22 -18.89 -11.49 10.44
CA GLU A 22 -19.85 -11.44 9.32
C GLU A 22 -20.01 -12.80 8.64
N ASP A 23 -19.24 -13.81 9.06
CA ASP A 23 -19.18 -15.15 8.45
C ASP A 23 -18.94 -15.09 6.93
N ALA A 24 -18.01 -14.22 6.50
CA ALA A 24 -17.84 -13.91 5.08
C ALA A 24 -16.41 -13.51 4.70
N TRP A 25 -16.03 -13.79 3.43
CA TRP A 25 -14.82 -13.27 2.81
C TRP A 25 -14.96 -11.78 2.45
N LYS A 26 -13.99 -10.97 2.88
CA LYS A 26 -13.97 -9.52 2.68
C LYS A 26 -12.61 -9.05 2.18
N TRP A 27 -12.65 -8.12 1.23
CA TRP A 27 -11.47 -7.36 0.86
C TRP A 27 -11.15 -6.31 1.92
N VAL A 28 -9.88 -5.91 2.01
CA VAL A 28 -9.42 -4.86 2.92
C VAL A 28 -10.07 -3.49 2.68
N ASP A 29 -10.73 -3.28 1.54
CA ASP A 29 -11.53 -2.08 1.24
C ASP A 29 -12.99 -2.18 1.72
N GLY A 30 -13.37 -3.32 2.33
CA GLY A 30 -14.71 -3.59 2.83
C GLY A 30 -15.66 -4.26 1.81
N SER A 31 -15.26 -4.39 0.55
CA SER A 31 -16.08 -5.04 -0.47
C SER A 31 -16.17 -6.55 -0.24
N ALA A 32 -17.29 -7.14 -0.65
CA ALA A 32 -17.52 -8.58 -0.56
C ALA A 32 -16.83 -9.32 -1.71
N LEU A 33 -16.40 -10.55 -1.45
CA LEU A 33 -15.92 -11.44 -2.51
C LEU A 33 -17.05 -11.80 -3.46
N THR A 34 -16.86 -11.56 -4.75
CA THR A 34 -17.79 -11.99 -5.81
C THR A 34 -17.33 -13.28 -6.49
N THR A 35 -16.04 -13.36 -6.83
CA THR A 35 -15.43 -14.52 -7.49
C THR A 35 -14.12 -14.87 -6.82
N GLY A 36 -14.01 -16.11 -6.35
CA GLY A 36 -12.77 -16.68 -5.84
C GLY A 36 -11.94 -17.36 -6.93
N TYR A 37 -10.61 -17.32 -6.80
CA TYR A 37 -9.69 -17.99 -7.71
C TYR A 37 -8.87 -19.06 -6.97
N TRP A 38 -9.58 -19.91 -6.23
CA TRP A 38 -9.03 -20.95 -5.35
C TRP A 38 -8.24 -22.01 -6.11
N ALA A 39 -7.18 -22.48 -5.47
CA ALA A 39 -6.54 -23.73 -5.85
C ALA A 39 -7.46 -24.92 -5.58
N GLU A 40 -7.20 -26.04 -6.25
CA GLU A 40 -7.94 -27.27 -6.00
C GLU A 40 -7.77 -27.69 -4.53
N GLY A 41 -8.91 -27.87 -3.84
CA GLY A 41 -8.94 -28.19 -2.42
C GLY A 41 -9.05 -26.98 -1.48
N GLU A 42 -8.94 -25.75 -1.99
CA GLU A 42 -8.99 -24.53 -1.18
C GLU A 42 -10.36 -23.81 -1.26
N PRO A 43 -10.74 -23.03 -0.23
CA PRO A 43 -10.05 -22.88 1.06
C PRO A 43 -10.32 -24.06 2.00
N ASN A 44 -9.30 -24.52 2.73
CA ASN A 44 -9.37 -25.74 3.54
C ASN A 44 -9.32 -25.49 5.07
N ASN A 45 -8.97 -24.28 5.50
CA ASN A 45 -8.85 -23.83 6.88
C ASN A 45 -8.05 -24.78 7.80
N VAL A 46 -6.81 -25.13 7.43
CA VAL A 46 -5.95 -26.02 8.22
C VAL A 46 -5.88 -25.52 9.67
N SER A 47 -6.18 -26.42 10.61
CA SER A 47 -6.17 -26.14 12.05
C SER A 47 -7.11 -25.02 12.53
N GLY A 48 -8.06 -24.57 11.68
CA GLY A 48 -9.08 -23.58 12.05
C GLY A 48 -8.55 -22.14 12.23
N LYS A 49 -7.43 -21.79 11.57
CA LYS A 49 -6.72 -20.51 11.79
C LYS A 49 -6.30 -19.79 10.51
N GLU A 50 -6.81 -20.23 9.36
CA GLU A 50 -6.37 -19.71 8.06
C GLU A 50 -7.37 -18.69 7.53
N TYR A 51 -7.09 -17.42 7.83
CA TYR A 51 -8.02 -16.33 7.56
C TYR A 51 -7.47 -15.31 6.57
N CYS A 52 -6.26 -15.51 6.04
CA CYS A 52 -5.63 -14.62 5.06
C CYS A 52 -5.29 -15.37 3.77
N ILE A 53 -5.41 -14.70 2.63
CA ILE A 53 -5.28 -15.36 1.33
C ILE A 53 -3.93 -15.04 0.67
N GLU A 54 -3.20 -16.09 0.31
CA GLU A 54 -2.03 -15.99 -0.55
C GLU A 54 -2.30 -16.46 -1.98
N ILE A 55 -1.47 -16.00 -2.92
CA ILE A 55 -1.39 -16.54 -4.27
C ILE A 55 -0.20 -17.51 -4.35
N TRP A 56 -0.48 -18.76 -4.69
CA TRP A 56 0.49 -19.73 -5.16
C TRP A 56 0.81 -19.51 -6.62
N THR A 57 1.97 -18.89 -6.86
CA THR A 57 2.38 -18.50 -8.21
C THR A 57 2.66 -19.69 -9.15
N TYR A 58 2.94 -20.86 -8.60
CA TYR A 58 3.23 -22.07 -9.36
C TYR A 58 1.96 -22.74 -9.95
N ILE A 59 0.78 -22.50 -9.37
CA ILE A 59 -0.50 -23.02 -9.90
C ILE A 59 -1.06 -22.13 -11.01
N GLY A 60 -0.73 -20.84 -10.99
CA GLY A 60 -1.26 -19.88 -11.96
C GLY A 60 -2.51 -19.17 -11.46
N LEU A 61 -3.47 -18.90 -12.34
CA LEU A 61 -4.60 -18.00 -12.03
C LEU A 61 -5.51 -18.54 -10.92
N MET A 62 -5.74 -19.86 -10.89
CA MET A 62 -6.54 -20.56 -9.89
C MET A 62 -5.66 -20.99 -8.72
N GLY A 63 -4.92 -20.05 -8.14
CA GLY A 63 -3.84 -20.33 -7.19
C GLY A 63 -4.07 -19.80 -5.78
N TRP A 64 -5.29 -19.42 -5.40
CA TRP A 64 -5.54 -18.86 -4.07
C TRP A 64 -5.57 -19.95 -3.00
N ASN A 65 -4.96 -19.65 -1.87
CA ASN A 65 -4.87 -20.53 -0.70
C ASN A 65 -5.08 -19.69 0.57
N ASP A 66 -5.91 -20.15 1.49
CA ASP A 66 -5.97 -19.60 2.84
C ASP A 66 -4.79 -20.09 3.68
N LEU A 67 -4.24 -19.20 4.50
CA LEU A 67 -3.13 -19.49 5.38
C LEU A 67 -3.22 -18.63 6.65
N GLU A 68 -2.58 -19.08 7.73
CA GLU A 68 -2.45 -18.29 8.95
C GLU A 68 -1.87 -16.89 8.65
N CYS A 69 -2.57 -15.84 9.06
CA CYS A 69 -2.19 -14.44 8.79
C CYS A 69 -0.82 -14.04 9.36
N ASN A 70 -0.30 -14.78 10.35
CA ASN A 70 0.96 -14.50 11.01
C ASN A 70 2.21 -14.85 10.18
N LYS A 71 2.06 -15.55 9.03
CA LYS A 71 3.21 -15.94 8.20
C LYS A 71 3.79 -14.71 7.49
N LYS A 72 5.13 -14.58 7.55
CA LYS A 72 5.86 -13.51 6.86
C LYS A 72 5.94 -13.82 5.36
N LYS A 73 5.33 -12.97 4.52
CA LYS A 73 5.40 -13.03 3.06
C LYS A 73 5.44 -11.64 2.45
N LYS A 74 5.73 -11.58 1.15
CA LYS A 74 5.47 -10.38 0.34
C LYS A 74 3.96 -10.15 0.24
N TRP A 75 3.56 -8.93 -0.10
CA TRP A 75 2.16 -8.57 -0.31
C TRP A 75 2.01 -7.70 -1.56
N ILE A 76 0.81 -7.73 -2.14
CA ILE A 76 0.44 -6.89 -3.28
C ILE A 76 -0.47 -5.77 -2.78
N CYS A 77 -0.17 -4.54 -3.16
CA CYS A 77 -1.05 -3.39 -2.91
C CYS A 77 -1.77 -3.01 -4.20
N GLU A 78 -3.05 -2.66 -4.07
CA GLU A 78 -3.82 -2.01 -5.13
C GLU A 78 -4.03 -0.54 -4.78
N LYS A 79 -3.95 0.34 -5.79
CA LYS A 79 -4.34 1.73 -5.67
C LYS A 79 -5.06 2.13 -6.95
N PRO A 80 -6.22 2.80 -6.87
CA PRO A 80 -6.86 3.32 -8.06
C PRO A 80 -5.92 4.32 -8.75
N PHE A 81 -5.84 4.21 -10.07
CA PHE A 81 -5.21 5.27 -10.85
C PHE A 81 -6.14 6.47 -10.81
N VAL A 82 -5.84 7.45 -9.96
CA VAL A 82 -6.45 8.76 -10.05
C VAL A 82 -5.81 9.43 -11.26
N GLN A 83 -6.37 9.19 -12.45
CA GLN A 83 -6.18 10.12 -13.55
C GLN A 83 -6.72 11.44 -13.00
N CYS A 84 -5.87 12.43 -12.75
CA CYS A 84 -6.34 13.79 -12.57
C CYS A 84 -7.18 14.11 -13.80
N ALA A 85 -8.49 13.97 -13.67
CA ALA A 85 -9.40 14.17 -14.77
C ALA A 85 -9.13 15.59 -15.27
N LEU A 86 -8.96 15.72 -16.58
CA LEU A 86 -8.93 16.99 -17.29
C LEU A 86 -10.30 17.68 -17.21
N LEU A 87 -10.81 17.90 -16.01
CA LEU A 87 -11.93 18.78 -15.70
C LEU A 87 -11.56 19.47 -14.40
N THR A 88 -10.90 20.62 -14.57
CA THR A 88 -10.62 21.67 -13.59
C THR A 88 -10.17 21.16 -12.21
N CYS A 89 -8.89 21.28 -11.93
CA CYS A 89 -8.51 21.64 -10.57
C CYS A 89 -9.04 23.06 -10.34
N PRO A 90 -10.11 23.32 -9.54
CA PRO A 90 -10.05 24.53 -8.76
C PRO A 90 -8.84 24.33 -7.86
N GLN A 91 -7.92 25.30 -7.88
CA GLN A 91 -7.00 25.49 -6.78
C GLN A 91 -7.86 25.71 -5.53
N GLN A 92 -8.26 24.63 -4.86
CA GLN A 92 -8.80 24.70 -3.53
C GLN A 92 -7.82 23.93 -2.67
N GLU A 93 -6.97 24.70 -2.01
CA GLU A 93 -6.27 24.30 -0.81
C GLU A 93 -7.28 23.63 0.13
N ALA A 94 -7.36 22.31 0.10
CA ALA A 94 -7.78 21.56 1.25
C ALA A 94 -6.50 21.34 2.07
N ALA A 95 -6.10 22.37 2.80
CA ALA A 95 -5.12 22.24 3.85
C ALA A 95 -5.57 21.10 4.78
N CYS A 96 -4.79 20.02 4.86
CA CYS A 96 -4.88 19.11 5.98
C CYS A 96 -4.69 19.95 7.25
N SER A 97 -5.78 20.23 7.96
CA SER A 97 -5.73 20.84 9.28
C SER A 97 -5.16 19.81 10.25
N GLY A 98 -3.84 19.82 10.38
CA GLY A 98 -3.09 19.02 11.32
C GLY A 98 -1.79 19.75 11.60
N VAL A 99 -1.81 20.58 12.64
CA VAL A 99 -0.69 21.40 13.12
C VAL A 99 0.55 20.53 13.30
N HIS A 100 1.57 20.74 12.46
CA HIS A 100 2.91 20.22 12.67
C HIS A 100 3.67 21.20 13.59
N PRO A 101 4.35 20.77 14.66
CA PRO A 101 5.07 21.68 15.54
C PRO A 101 6.20 22.40 14.80
N SER A 102 6.25 23.71 15.04
CA SER A 102 7.11 24.73 14.47
C SER A 102 8.58 24.35 14.30
N ALA A 103 9.12 24.66 13.12
CA ALA A 103 10.53 24.99 12.96
C ALA A 103 10.70 26.06 11.87
N SER A 104 10.61 27.33 12.27
CA SER A 104 11.28 28.42 11.56
C SER A 104 11.43 29.63 12.48
N VAL A 105 12.68 29.89 12.89
CA VAL A 105 13.12 31.25 13.22
C VAL A 105 14.31 31.52 12.31
N SER A 106 14.12 32.41 11.34
CA SER A 106 15.21 33.03 10.58
C SER A 106 15.09 34.53 10.81
N SER A 107 15.96 35.04 11.69
CA SER A 107 16.04 36.47 11.99
C SER A 107 17.04 37.13 11.05
N THR A 108 16.52 38.09 10.29
CA THR A 108 17.27 39.06 9.48
C THR A 108 18.13 39.97 10.35
N HIS A 109 19.38 40.21 9.93
CA HIS A 109 20.04 41.49 10.12
C HIS A 109 20.90 41.81 8.89
N ALA A 110 20.54 42.90 8.22
CA ALA A 110 21.34 43.56 7.21
C ALA A 110 22.42 44.41 7.89
N LEU A 111 23.59 44.55 7.25
CA LEU A 111 24.33 45.81 7.15
C LEU A 111 25.43 45.72 6.05
N ARG A 112 25.77 46.90 5.55
CA ARG A 112 26.32 47.27 4.24
C ARG A 112 27.82 46.98 4.02
N SER A 113 28.14 46.63 2.77
CA SER A 113 29.26 47.06 1.90
C SER A 113 30.59 47.60 2.48
N SER A 114 31.72 47.05 2.01
CA SER A 114 32.71 47.69 1.10
C SER A 114 34.20 47.32 1.34
N SER A 115 34.90 47.14 0.21
CA SER A 115 36.33 47.37 -0.10
C SER A 115 37.48 46.54 0.49
N THR A 116 38.27 46.01 -0.48
CA THR A 116 39.75 45.95 -0.59
C THR A 116 40.57 44.85 0.12
N SER A 117 41.23 44.05 -0.73
CA SER A 117 42.47 43.24 -0.62
C SER A 117 43.67 43.97 0.04
N PRO A 118 44.89 43.36 0.16
CA PRO A 118 45.30 41.96 0.42
C PRO A 118 46.40 41.86 1.53
N THR A 119 46.97 40.65 1.71
CA THR A 119 48.35 40.28 2.17
C THR A 119 48.61 39.67 3.58
N ASP A 120 49.47 38.64 3.51
CA ASP A 120 50.49 38.14 4.45
C ASP A 120 50.10 37.33 5.70
N LYS A 121 50.17 35.99 5.61
CA LYS A 121 51.35 35.16 5.89
C LYS A 121 51.08 33.67 5.64
#